data_AF-A0A3D3T7N4-F1
#
_entry.id   AF-A0A3D3T7N4-F1
#
_cell.length_a   1.000
_cell.length_b   1.000
_cell.length_c   1.000
_cell.angle_alpha   90.00
_cell.angle_beta   90.00
_cell.angle_gamma   90.00
#
_symmetry.space_group_name_H-M   'P 1'
#
loop_
_entity.id
_entity.type
_entity.pdbx_description
1 polymer ?
#
loop_
_entity_poly.entity_id
_entity_poly.type
_entity_poly.pdbx_seq_one_letter_code
_entity_poly.pdbx_strand_id
1 'polypeptide(L)'
;MRKHFNLGYFIQEGVRSIFTHGLMSFAAVCMIVACLIIMGSFSLVAINAEQMLSQAEAENEFLAYIDESLTEEEVAALTRQVEQVPNVAQVVFESREEAKAAYLDGHEEEGLYVNIPDEVFRDRLSIRVSDLSQFGATVEQVRALEGVANIRAASEVAEGFVTVRNVATVLATALVLMLAGVSLFIIANTIRLTTFARREEIAIMKMCGATNGFVRWPFVVEGFVLGVVGALVAFGLQWGLYQFIYDGVIANAALGMFPLVPFRTIWTQVLGVFLAVGAAIGGIGSGFAIRKFLHV
;
A
#
# COMPACT_ATOMS: atom_id res chain seq x y z
N MET A 1 30.98 -0.13 -39.73
CA MET A 1 31.48 -0.85 -38.53
C MET A 1 30.38 -0.83 -37.47
N ARG A 2 29.84 -2.01 -37.10
CA ARG A 2 28.89 -2.14 -35.98
C ARG A 2 29.62 -1.79 -34.68
N LYS A 3 29.28 -0.66 -34.06
CA LYS A 3 29.74 -0.33 -32.70
C LYS A 3 29.16 -1.37 -31.75
N HIS A 4 29.96 -2.36 -31.35
CA HIS A 4 29.58 -3.29 -30.30
C HIS A 4 29.45 -2.46 -29.00
N PHE A 5 28.21 -2.27 -28.55
CA PHE A 5 27.91 -1.70 -27.25
C PHE A 5 28.40 -2.71 -26.20
N ASN A 6 29.61 -2.49 -25.69
CA ASN A 6 30.27 -3.47 -24.83
C ASN A 6 29.76 -3.31 -23.39
N LEU A 7 28.56 -3.83 -23.13
CA LEU A 7 27.84 -3.70 -21.86
C LEU A 7 28.70 -4.17 -20.67
N GLY A 8 29.51 -5.21 -20.86
CA GLY A 8 30.41 -5.75 -19.84
C GLY A 8 31.47 -4.74 -19.37
N TYR A 9 32.01 -3.93 -20.29
CA TYR A 9 32.96 -2.88 -19.95
C TYR A 9 32.31 -1.82 -19.04
N PHE A 10 31.10 -1.37 -19.37
CA PHE A 10 30.39 -0.36 -18.57
C PHE A 10 30.02 -0.87 -17.16
N ILE A 11 29.62 -2.13 -17.05
CA ILE A 11 29.32 -2.76 -15.76
C ILE A 11 30.58 -2.89 -14.91
N GLN A 12 31.68 -3.41 -15.48
CA GLN A 12 32.94 -3.58 -14.76
C GLN A 12 33.48 -2.23 -14.27
N GLU A 13 33.43 -1.22 -15.12
CA GLU A 13 33.93 0.12 -14.80
C GLU A 13 33.05 0.84 -13.75
N GLY A 14 31.72 0.68 -13.85
CA GLY A 14 30.77 1.19 -12.86
C GLY A 14 30.95 0.54 -11.49
N VAL A 15 31.11 -0.78 -11.43
CA VAL A 15 31.36 -1.51 -10.16
C VAL A 15 32.72 -1.12 -9.57
N ARG A 16 33.77 -0.99 -10.38
CA ARG A 16 35.09 -0.57 -9.91
C ARG A 16 35.05 0.86 -9.32
N SER A 17 34.27 1.75 -9.92
CA SER A 17 34.05 3.12 -9.43
C SER A 17 33.48 3.15 -8.01
N ILE A 18 32.51 2.29 -7.71
CA ILE A 18 31.88 2.14 -6.38
C ILE A 18 32.91 1.83 -5.30
N PHE A 19 33.84 0.90 -5.56
CA PHE A 19 34.87 0.53 -4.59
C PHE A 19 35.95 1.60 -4.41
N THR A 20 36.19 2.43 -5.43
CA THR A 20 37.20 3.49 -5.38
C THR A 20 36.70 4.70 -4.57
N HIS A 21 35.39 4.94 -4.55
CA HIS A 21 34.73 6.00 -3.77
C HIS A 21 33.74 5.44 -2.73
N GLY A 22 34.16 4.39 -2.01
CA GLY A 22 33.29 3.56 -1.18
C GLY A 22 32.44 4.31 -0.14
N LEU A 23 32.92 5.39 0.46
CA LEU A 23 32.16 6.14 1.47
C LEU A 23 30.93 6.85 0.88
N MET A 24 31.08 7.48 -0.30
CA MET A 24 29.99 8.21 -0.95
C MET A 24 28.97 7.25 -1.56
N SER A 25 29.45 6.16 -2.17
CA SER A 25 28.59 5.09 -2.66
C SER A 25 27.83 4.40 -1.52
N PHE A 26 28.47 4.17 -0.38
CA PHE A 26 27.82 3.64 0.82
C PHE A 26 26.73 4.60 1.33
N ALA A 27 27.02 5.90 1.44
CA ALA A 27 26.03 6.90 1.84
C ALA A 27 24.82 6.92 0.88
N ALA A 28 25.06 6.83 -0.43
CA ALA A 28 23.99 6.75 -1.42
C ALA A 28 23.13 5.48 -1.25
N VAL A 29 23.75 4.32 -1.03
CA VAL A 29 23.04 3.05 -0.77
C VAL A 29 22.22 3.15 0.51
N CYS A 30 22.78 3.65 1.60
CA CYS A 30 22.05 3.82 2.87
C CYS A 30 20.81 4.71 2.71
N MET A 31 20.91 5.78 1.93
CA MET A 31 19.78 6.68 1.66
C MET A 31 18.71 6.02 0.79
N ILE A 32 19.10 5.24 -0.22
CA ILE A 32 18.16 4.44 -1.03
C ILE A 32 17.47 3.40 -0.14
N VAL A 33 18.23 2.73 0.73
CA VAL A 33 17.70 1.76 1.69
C VAL A 33 16.67 2.39 2.62
N ALA A 34 17.00 3.54 3.23
CA ALA A 34 16.07 4.25 4.10
C ALA A 34 14.78 4.66 3.36
N CYS A 35 14.92 5.20 2.14
CA CYS A 35 13.78 5.59 1.31
C CYS A 35 12.85 4.40 1.01
N LEU A 36 13.43 3.27 0.59
CA LEU A 36 12.67 2.07 0.23
C LEU A 36 12.06 1.37 1.44
N ILE A 37 12.75 1.33 2.58
CA ILE A 37 12.20 0.80 3.84
C ILE A 37 10.99 1.61 4.27
N ILE A 38 11.09 2.95 4.26
CA ILE A 38 9.97 3.79 4.69
C ILE A 38 8.79 3.64 3.73
N MET A 39 9.03 3.74 2.42
CA MET A 39 8.02 3.49 1.40
C MET A 39 7.36 2.12 1.58
N GLY A 40 8.17 1.05 1.68
CA GLY A 40 7.68 -0.32 1.84
C GLY A 40 6.91 -0.52 3.13
N SER A 41 7.31 0.12 4.22
CA SER A 41 6.60 0.04 5.50
C SER A 41 5.22 0.67 5.40
N PHE A 42 5.11 1.86 4.81
CA PHE A 42 3.80 2.49 4.57
C PHE A 42 2.92 1.68 3.61
N SER A 43 3.50 1.14 2.54
CA SER A 43 2.74 0.28 1.61
C SER A 43 2.25 -0.99 2.29
N LEU A 44 3.07 -1.63 3.12
CA LEU A 44 2.68 -2.82 3.88
C LEU A 44 1.59 -2.49 4.90
N VAL A 45 1.70 -1.36 5.62
CA VAL A 45 0.63 -0.88 6.50
C VAL A 45 -0.65 -0.64 5.72
N ALA A 46 -0.59 -0.01 4.55
CA ALA A 46 -1.76 0.23 3.71
C ALA A 46 -2.42 -1.08 3.24
N ILE A 47 -1.63 -2.07 2.79
CA ILE A 47 -2.14 -3.39 2.37
C ILE A 47 -2.80 -4.12 3.55
N ASN A 48 -2.17 -4.10 4.74
CA ASN A 48 -2.75 -4.76 5.91
C ASN A 48 -4.00 -4.01 6.42
N ALA A 49 -4.00 -2.68 6.39
CA ALA A 49 -5.16 -1.87 6.73
C ALA A 49 -6.33 -2.13 5.76
N GLU A 50 -6.05 -2.30 4.47
CA GLU A 50 -7.05 -2.64 3.47
C GLU A 50 -7.57 -4.08 3.65
N GLN A 51 -6.74 -5.03 4.07
CA GLN A 51 -7.19 -6.37 4.42
C GLN A 51 -8.09 -6.37 5.68
N MET A 52 -7.71 -5.60 6.70
CA MET A 52 -8.51 -5.42 7.91
C MET A 52 -9.85 -4.76 7.59
N LEU A 53 -9.81 -3.72 6.75
CA LEU A 53 -11.01 -3.06 6.27
C LEU A 53 -11.84 -4.05 5.46
N SER A 54 -11.28 -4.76 4.47
CA SER A 54 -11.99 -5.75 3.66
C SER A 54 -12.66 -6.86 4.49
N GLN A 55 -12.09 -7.25 5.63
CA GLN A 55 -12.73 -8.22 6.52
C GLN A 55 -13.86 -7.59 7.35
N ALA A 56 -13.70 -6.34 7.80
CA ALA A 56 -14.81 -5.56 8.38
C ALA A 56 -15.88 -5.22 7.32
N GLU A 57 -15.50 -5.09 6.05
CA GLU A 57 -16.35 -4.91 4.88
C GLU A 57 -16.95 -6.23 4.38
N ALA A 58 -16.46 -7.39 4.81
CA ALA A 58 -17.21 -8.64 4.58
C ALA A 58 -18.57 -8.59 5.31
N GLU A 59 -18.68 -7.72 6.32
CA GLU A 59 -19.92 -7.22 6.92
C GLU A 59 -20.42 -5.92 6.25
N ASN A 60 -20.30 -5.73 4.92
CA ASN A 60 -20.81 -4.59 4.10
C ASN A 60 -22.34 -4.50 4.09
N GLU A 61 -22.92 -4.86 5.20
CA GLU A 61 -24.28 -5.10 5.49
C GLU A 61 -24.66 -4.15 6.61
N PHE A 62 -25.65 -3.32 6.36
CA PHE A 62 -26.32 -2.62 7.44
C PHE A 62 -27.69 -3.23 7.64
N LEU A 63 -28.13 -3.22 8.90
CA LEU A 63 -29.41 -3.78 9.29
C LEU A 63 -30.44 -2.65 9.33
N ALA A 64 -31.45 -2.72 8.50
CA ALA A 64 -32.62 -1.85 8.57
C ALA A 64 -33.75 -2.60 9.30
N TYR A 65 -34.05 -2.18 10.53
CA TYR A 65 -35.13 -2.75 11.31
C TYR A 65 -36.48 -2.24 10.78
N ILE A 66 -37.38 -3.19 10.57
CA ILE A 66 -38.69 -2.94 9.98
C ILE A 66 -39.66 -2.46 11.08
N ASP A 67 -40.65 -1.65 10.71
CA ASP A 67 -41.76 -1.32 11.60
C ASP A 67 -42.65 -2.56 11.84
N GLU A 68 -42.94 -2.87 13.11
CA GLU A 68 -43.74 -4.05 13.48
C GLU A 68 -45.21 -3.94 13.09
N SER A 69 -45.67 -2.75 12.70
CA SER A 69 -47.04 -2.54 12.22
C SER A 69 -47.26 -2.97 10.76
N LEU A 70 -46.20 -3.32 10.03
CA LEU A 70 -46.26 -3.71 8.62
C LEU A 70 -46.72 -5.17 8.45
N THR A 71 -47.54 -5.40 7.43
CA THR A 71 -47.94 -6.73 6.97
C THR A 71 -46.85 -7.37 6.11
N GLU A 72 -46.86 -8.70 5.97
CA GLU A 72 -45.90 -9.42 5.11
C GLU A 72 -45.86 -8.89 3.65
N GLU A 73 -47.01 -8.48 3.11
CA GLU A 73 -47.12 -7.90 1.78
C GLU A 73 -46.41 -6.54 1.69
N GLU A 74 -46.52 -5.71 2.73
CA GLU A 74 -45.86 -4.41 2.82
C GLU A 74 -44.36 -4.56 3.05
N VAL A 75 -43.92 -5.57 3.81
CA VAL A 75 -42.49 -5.92 3.97
C VAL A 75 -41.88 -6.37 2.64
N ALA A 76 -42.59 -7.18 1.86
CA ALA A 76 -42.13 -7.59 0.53
C ALA A 76 -42.05 -6.39 -0.43
N ALA A 77 -42.98 -5.43 -0.33
CA ALA A 77 -42.93 -4.20 -1.09
C ALA A 77 -41.75 -3.31 -0.69
N LEU A 78 -41.50 -3.15 0.62
CA LEU A 78 -40.36 -2.41 1.16
C LEU A 78 -39.03 -3.02 0.70
N THR A 79 -38.92 -4.35 0.75
CA THR A 79 -37.73 -5.09 0.28
C THR A 79 -37.40 -4.74 -1.17
N ARG A 80 -38.40 -4.76 -2.06
CA ARG A 80 -38.22 -4.39 -3.47
C ARG A 80 -37.86 -2.91 -3.67
N GLN A 81 -38.34 -2.02 -2.82
CA GLN A 81 -37.95 -0.60 -2.87
C GLN A 81 -36.48 -0.42 -2.47
N VAL A 82 -36.03 -1.13 -1.43
CA VAL A 82 -34.64 -1.11 -0.99
C VAL A 82 -33.71 -1.69 -2.07
N GLU A 83 -34.12 -2.76 -2.76
CA GLU A 83 -33.36 -3.33 -3.90
C GLU A 83 -33.15 -2.35 -5.06
N GLN A 84 -34.01 -1.33 -5.19
CA GLN A 84 -33.90 -0.30 -6.24
C GLN A 84 -33.03 0.88 -5.83
N VAL A 85 -32.61 0.96 -4.56
CA VAL A 85 -31.75 2.04 -4.09
C VAL A 85 -30.38 1.92 -4.77
N PRO A 86 -29.85 3.00 -5.38
CA PRO A 86 -28.52 2.98 -5.97
C PRO A 86 -27.49 2.50 -4.94
N ASN A 87 -26.50 1.71 -5.39
CA ASN A 87 -25.46 1.12 -4.56
C ASN A 87 -25.88 -0.09 -3.69
N VAL A 88 -27.15 -0.52 -3.71
CA VAL A 88 -27.57 -1.79 -3.08
C VAL A 88 -27.24 -2.98 -4.00
N ALA A 89 -26.50 -3.95 -3.46
CA ALA A 89 -26.10 -5.17 -4.17
C ALA A 89 -27.08 -6.33 -3.90
N GLN A 90 -27.53 -6.46 -2.66
CA GLN A 90 -28.38 -7.55 -2.20
C GLN A 90 -29.20 -7.09 -0.99
N VAL A 91 -30.45 -7.54 -0.92
CA VAL A 91 -31.31 -7.39 0.27
C VAL A 91 -31.79 -8.78 0.68
N VAL A 92 -31.67 -9.09 1.96
CA VAL A 92 -32.19 -10.32 2.57
C VAL A 92 -33.11 -9.94 3.72
N PHE A 93 -34.33 -10.47 3.70
CA PHE A 93 -35.23 -10.36 4.84
C PHE A 93 -34.83 -11.42 5.87
N GLU A 94 -34.59 -10.97 7.09
CA GLU A 94 -34.34 -11.84 8.24
C GLU A 94 -35.48 -11.66 9.23
N SER A 95 -36.16 -12.77 9.54
CA SER A 95 -37.19 -12.76 10.59
C SER A 95 -36.55 -12.61 11.96
N ARG A 96 -37.33 -12.21 12.97
CA ARG A 96 -36.90 -12.15 14.37
C ARG A 96 -36.29 -13.47 14.86
N GLU A 97 -36.78 -14.59 14.35
CA GLU A 97 -36.36 -15.95 14.72
C GLU A 97 -34.99 -16.27 14.11
N GLU A 98 -34.80 -15.93 12.84
CA GLU A 98 -33.51 -16.05 12.13
C GLU A 98 -32.46 -15.12 12.74
N ALA A 99 -32.86 -13.88 13.06
CA ALA A 99 -32.02 -12.90 13.72
C ALA A 99 -31.50 -13.37 15.09
N LYS A 100 -32.35 -14.07 15.85
CA LYS A 100 -31.99 -14.68 17.13
C LYS A 100 -31.06 -15.87 16.93
N ALA A 101 -31.36 -16.75 15.98
CA ALA A 101 -30.53 -17.92 15.67
C ALA A 101 -29.10 -17.51 15.27
N ALA A 102 -28.97 -16.53 14.37
CA ALA A 102 -27.67 -16.00 13.95
C ALA A 102 -26.88 -15.35 15.09
N TYR A 103 -27.57 -14.72 16.06
CA TYR A 103 -26.91 -14.13 17.22
C TYR A 103 -26.34 -15.19 18.18
N LEU A 104 -27.06 -16.29 18.36
CA LEU A 104 -26.66 -17.40 19.23
C LEU A 104 -25.50 -18.23 18.65
N ASP A 105 -25.39 -18.33 17.32
CA ASP A 105 -24.37 -19.10 16.57
C ASP A 105 -22.90 -18.63 16.74
N GLY A 106 -22.64 -17.67 17.62
CA GLY A 106 -21.28 -17.21 17.97
C GLY A 106 -21.08 -16.87 19.45
N HIS A 107 -22.10 -17.02 20.28
CA HIS A 107 -22.10 -16.63 21.70
C HIS A 107 -22.52 -17.79 22.63
N GLU A 108 -22.44 -19.04 22.14
CA GLU A 108 -22.90 -20.23 22.85
C GLU A 108 -22.26 -20.41 24.25
N GLU A 109 -21.05 -19.87 24.47
CA GLU A 109 -20.32 -19.98 25.75
C GLU A 109 -20.48 -18.78 26.71
N GLU A 110 -21.04 -17.65 26.26
CA GLU A 110 -21.21 -16.46 27.10
C GLU A 110 -22.59 -16.44 27.76
N GLY A 111 -22.71 -17.14 28.90
CA GLY A 111 -23.98 -17.46 29.60
C GLY A 111 -24.92 -16.30 29.99
N LEU A 112 -24.57 -15.04 29.74
CA LEU A 112 -25.48 -13.88 29.89
C LEU A 112 -26.36 -13.67 28.65
N TYR A 113 -25.93 -14.13 27.47
CA TYR A 113 -26.57 -13.87 26.18
C TYR A 113 -27.59 -14.94 25.74
N VAL A 114 -27.65 -16.08 26.45
CA VAL A 114 -28.54 -17.21 26.15
C VAL A 114 -30.00 -16.95 26.57
N ASN A 115 -30.25 -16.00 27.48
CA ASN A 115 -31.58 -15.70 28.04
C ASN A 115 -32.17 -14.36 27.59
N ILE A 116 -31.75 -13.83 26.43
CA ILE A 116 -32.35 -12.61 25.89
C ILE A 116 -33.79 -12.91 25.45
N PRO A 117 -34.81 -12.16 25.93
CA PRO A 117 -36.20 -12.35 25.51
C PRO A 117 -36.37 -12.16 23.99
N ASP A 118 -37.27 -12.93 23.39
CA ASP A 118 -37.56 -12.87 21.95
C ASP A 118 -38.00 -11.48 21.48
N GLU A 119 -38.61 -10.71 22.39
CA GLU A 119 -39.05 -9.32 22.19
C GLU A 119 -37.91 -8.33 21.92
N VAL A 120 -36.66 -8.71 22.15
CA VAL A 120 -35.48 -7.88 21.84
C VAL A 120 -35.10 -7.97 20.36
N PHE A 121 -35.47 -9.06 19.68
CA PHE A 121 -35.18 -9.26 18.26
C PHE A 121 -36.35 -8.78 17.41
N ARG A 122 -36.04 -8.01 16.36
CA ARG A 122 -37.01 -7.42 15.44
C ARG A 122 -36.73 -7.89 14.03
N ASP A 123 -37.78 -8.00 13.22
CA ASP A 123 -37.66 -8.28 11.80
C ASP A 123 -36.82 -7.19 11.13
N ARG A 124 -35.88 -7.60 10.27
CA ARG A 124 -34.88 -6.68 9.69
C ARG A 124 -34.54 -7.05 8.26
N LEU A 125 -34.15 -6.04 7.51
CA LEU A 125 -33.52 -6.19 6.20
C LEU A 125 -32.01 -6.11 6.38
N SER A 126 -31.35 -7.19 6.00
CA SER A 126 -29.91 -7.30 5.78
C SER A 126 -29.60 -6.71 4.40
N ILE A 127 -28.93 -5.56 4.35
CA ILE A 127 -28.73 -4.80 3.10
C ILE A 127 -27.24 -4.69 2.81
N ARG A 128 -26.80 -5.38 1.76
CA ARG A 128 -25.41 -5.36 1.30
C ARG A 128 -25.19 -4.28 0.25
N VAL A 129 -24.16 -3.46 0.41
CA VAL A 129 -23.79 -2.41 -0.56
C VAL A 129 -22.72 -2.86 -1.55
N SER A 130 -22.67 -2.20 -2.72
CA SER A 130 -21.67 -2.45 -3.77
C SER A 130 -20.39 -1.60 -3.62
N ASP A 131 -20.53 -0.37 -3.15
CA ASP A 131 -19.48 0.66 -3.06
C ASP A 131 -19.58 1.38 -1.72
N LEU A 132 -18.52 1.27 -0.92
CA LEU A 132 -18.48 1.80 0.44
C LEU A 132 -18.24 3.30 0.50
N SER A 133 -17.69 3.90 -0.56
CA SER A 133 -17.55 5.35 -0.62
C SER A 133 -18.90 6.05 -0.59
N GLN A 134 -19.98 5.33 -0.96
CA GLN A 134 -21.36 5.80 -0.95
C GLN A 134 -22.18 5.23 0.22
N PHE A 135 -21.56 4.47 1.15
CA PHE A 135 -22.25 3.76 2.23
C PHE A 135 -23.15 4.66 3.07
N GLY A 136 -22.61 5.80 3.56
CA GLY A 136 -23.38 6.75 4.36
C GLY A 136 -24.57 7.34 3.60
N ALA A 137 -24.40 7.63 2.31
CA ALA A 137 -25.48 8.14 1.47
C ALA A 137 -26.57 7.09 1.23
N THR A 138 -26.19 5.83 1.02
CA THR A 138 -27.12 4.71 0.86
C THR A 138 -27.90 4.44 2.15
N VAL A 139 -27.23 4.48 3.32
CA VAL A 139 -27.87 4.35 4.63
C VAL A 139 -28.94 5.42 4.83
N GLU A 140 -28.66 6.68 4.51
CA GLU A 140 -29.63 7.77 4.64
C GLU A 140 -30.80 7.66 3.64
N GLN A 141 -30.55 7.16 2.42
CA GLN A 141 -31.63 6.89 1.46
C GLN A 141 -32.57 5.80 1.95
N VAL A 142 -32.05 4.72 2.53
CA VAL A 142 -32.86 3.65 3.11
C VAL A 142 -33.57 4.14 4.39
N ARG A 143 -32.91 4.97 5.21
CA ARG A 143 -33.51 5.56 6.43
C ARG A 143 -34.74 6.39 6.10
N ALA A 144 -34.76 7.04 4.94
CA ALA A 144 -35.84 7.89 4.49
C ALA A 144 -37.07 7.13 3.94
N LEU A 145 -36.98 5.81 3.74
CA LEU A 145 -38.11 5.00 3.27
C LEU A 145 -39.15 4.81 4.38
N GLU A 146 -40.42 4.93 4.02
CA GLU A 146 -41.53 4.62 4.94
C GLU A 146 -41.51 3.12 5.30
N GLY A 147 -41.64 2.81 6.59
CA GLY A 147 -41.62 1.44 7.10
C GLY A 147 -40.26 0.98 7.65
N VAL A 148 -39.20 1.81 7.55
CA VAL A 148 -37.93 1.59 8.24
C VAL A 148 -37.97 2.29 9.60
N ALA A 149 -37.95 1.51 10.68
CA ALA A 149 -38.03 2.04 12.04
C ALA A 149 -36.68 2.52 12.58
N ASN A 150 -35.59 1.79 12.28
CA ASN A 150 -34.24 2.16 12.70
C ASN A 150 -33.20 1.51 11.79
N ILE A 151 -32.03 2.12 11.65
CA ILE A 151 -30.90 1.52 10.93
C ILE A 151 -29.71 1.39 11.87
N ARG A 152 -29.17 0.18 11.94
CA ARG A 152 -27.87 -0.10 12.55
C ARG A 152 -26.85 -0.28 11.43
N ALA A 153 -26.09 0.77 11.18
CA ALA A 153 -24.94 0.76 10.28
C ALA A 153 -23.67 0.84 11.13
N ALA A 154 -22.68 -0.01 10.85
CA ALA A 154 -21.34 0.12 11.44
C ALA A 154 -20.51 1.27 10.80
N SER A 155 -21.18 2.25 10.18
CA SER A 155 -20.58 3.27 9.29
C SER A 155 -19.54 4.15 9.98
N GLU A 156 -19.67 4.37 11.28
CA GLU A 156 -18.86 5.34 12.02
C GLU A 156 -17.39 4.90 12.12
N VAL A 157 -17.10 3.61 11.99
CA VAL A 157 -15.72 3.08 11.98
C VAL A 157 -15.07 3.21 10.59
N ALA A 158 -15.84 2.99 9.52
CA ALA A 158 -15.31 2.94 8.15
C ALA A 158 -14.87 4.32 7.62
N GLU A 159 -15.68 5.36 7.81
CA GLU A 159 -15.38 6.71 7.27
C GLU A 159 -14.18 7.36 7.99
N GLY A 160 -14.08 7.18 9.31
CA GLY A 160 -12.92 7.61 10.10
C GLY A 160 -11.64 6.89 9.67
N PHE A 161 -11.72 5.59 9.41
CA PHE A 161 -10.56 4.78 8.98
C PHE A 161 -10.07 5.16 7.58
N VAL A 162 -10.98 5.39 6.63
CA VAL A 162 -10.64 5.87 5.28
C VAL A 162 -9.95 7.22 5.34
N THR A 163 -10.46 8.14 6.17
CA THR A 163 -9.85 9.47 6.34
C THR A 163 -8.43 9.37 6.92
N VAL A 164 -8.23 8.56 7.97
CA VAL A 164 -6.91 8.33 8.58
C VAL A 164 -5.94 7.68 7.57
N ARG A 165 -6.40 6.67 6.81
CA ARG A 165 -5.62 6.03 5.73
C ARG A 165 -5.17 7.05 4.68
N ASN A 166 -6.08 7.91 4.24
CA ASN A 166 -5.78 8.93 3.22
C ASN A 166 -4.73 9.92 3.74
N VAL A 167 -4.88 10.41 4.97
CA VAL A 167 -3.88 11.30 5.61
C VAL A 167 -2.52 10.60 5.73
N ALA A 168 -2.49 9.36 6.21
CA ALA A 168 -1.26 8.58 6.33
C ALA A 168 -0.58 8.37 4.96
N THR A 169 -1.37 8.10 3.92
CA THR A 169 -0.87 7.91 2.54
C THR A 169 -0.27 9.19 1.97
N VAL A 170 -0.90 10.34 2.21
CA VAL A 170 -0.37 11.65 1.78
C VAL A 170 0.96 11.94 2.48
N LEU A 171 1.03 11.75 3.81
CA LEU A 171 2.26 11.96 4.58
C LEU A 171 3.38 11.01 4.13
N ALA A 172 3.06 9.74 3.93
CA ALA A 172 4.00 8.75 3.42
C ALA A 172 4.57 9.16 2.05
N THR A 173 3.68 9.55 1.13
CA THR A 173 4.06 9.95 -0.23
C THR A 173 4.95 11.19 -0.20
N ALA A 174 4.61 12.20 0.61
CA ALA A 174 5.42 13.40 0.78
C ALA A 174 6.84 13.07 1.30
N LEU A 175 6.93 12.18 2.29
CA LEU A 175 8.21 11.78 2.86
C LEU A 175 9.08 10.99 1.86
N VAL A 176 8.46 10.07 1.09
CA VAL A 176 9.16 9.31 0.03
C VAL A 176 9.68 10.24 -1.05
N LEU A 177 8.89 11.22 -1.49
CA LEU A 177 9.34 12.21 -2.48
C LEU A 177 10.49 13.07 -1.95
N MET A 178 10.44 13.48 -0.68
CA MET A 178 11.51 14.22 -0.03
C MET A 178 12.82 13.40 -0.01
N LEU A 179 12.76 12.16 0.46
CA LEU A 179 13.92 11.26 0.54
C LEU A 179 14.49 10.91 -0.83
N ALA A 180 13.63 10.70 -1.83
CA ALA A 180 14.04 10.52 -3.22
C ALA A 180 14.79 11.75 -3.75
N GLY A 181 14.33 12.96 -3.42
CA GLY A 181 15.02 14.21 -3.75
C GLY A 181 16.40 14.31 -3.09
N VAL A 182 16.53 13.95 -1.81
CA VAL A 182 17.82 13.93 -1.12
C VAL A 182 18.76 12.87 -1.71
N SER A 183 18.25 11.67 -2.00
CA SER A 183 19.02 10.60 -2.66
C SER A 183 19.54 11.06 -4.01
N LEU A 184 18.70 11.71 -4.83
CA LEU A 184 19.09 12.31 -6.10
C LEU A 184 20.22 13.33 -5.93
N PHE A 185 20.13 14.19 -4.91
CA PHE A 185 21.16 15.18 -4.61
C PHE A 185 22.49 14.52 -4.25
N ILE A 186 22.49 13.48 -3.42
CA ILE A 186 23.70 12.75 -3.01
C ILE A 186 24.32 12.01 -4.20
N ILE A 187 23.51 11.33 -5.02
CA ILE A 187 23.98 10.66 -6.25
C ILE A 187 24.62 11.70 -7.18
N ALA A 188 23.96 12.85 -7.36
CA ALA A 188 24.46 13.90 -8.21
C ALA A 188 25.80 14.47 -7.73
N ASN A 189 25.94 14.66 -6.41
CA ASN A 189 27.19 15.12 -5.81
C ASN A 189 28.30 14.07 -5.92
N THR A 190 27.94 12.79 -5.73
CA THR A 190 28.87 11.67 -5.90
C THR A 190 29.41 11.67 -7.32
N ILE A 191 28.55 11.65 -8.33
CA ILE A 191 28.96 11.63 -9.73
C ILE A 191 29.81 12.85 -10.09
N ARG A 192 29.51 14.03 -9.55
CA ARG A 192 30.35 15.22 -9.74
C ARG A 192 31.78 14.98 -9.24
N LEU A 193 31.93 14.43 -8.04
CA LEU A 193 33.25 14.12 -7.48
C LEU A 193 33.97 13.04 -8.30
N THR A 194 33.27 11.97 -8.69
CA THR A 194 33.83 10.90 -9.52
C THR A 194 34.29 11.41 -10.89
N THR A 195 33.47 12.27 -11.51
CA THR A 195 33.78 12.88 -12.81
C THR A 195 34.99 13.81 -12.69
N PHE A 196 35.09 14.59 -11.61
CA PHE A 196 36.23 15.46 -11.35
C PHE A 196 37.52 14.67 -11.12
N ALA A 197 37.45 13.55 -10.40
CA ALA A 197 38.57 12.65 -10.17
C ALA A 197 39.08 12.01 -11.48
N ARG A 198 38.18 11.73 -12.43
CA ARG A 198 38.49 11.11 -13.73
C ARG A 198 38.62 12.09 -14.89
N ARG A 199 38.74 13.39 -14.61
CA ARG A 199 38.70 14.45 -15.64
C ARG A 199 39.76 14.27 -16.74
N GLU A 200 40.95 13.77 -16.38
CA GLU A 200 42.06 13.56 -17.32
C GLU A 200 41.80 12.39 -18.27
N GLU A 201 41.28 11.26 -17.74
CA GLU A 201 40.83 10.13 -18.56
C GLU A 201 39.71 10.55 -19.53
N ILE A 202 38.75 11.34 -19.03
CA ILE A 202 37.65 11.86 -19.84
C ILE A 202 38.16 12.79 -20.94
N ALA A 203 39.15 13.63 -20.64
CA ALA A 203 39.77 14.51 -21.63
C ALA A 203 40.48 13.72 -22.74
N ILE A 204 41.23 12.67 -22.39
CA ILE A 204 41.87 11.76 -23.36
C ILE A 204 40.82 11.07 -24.23
N MET A 205 39.76 10.53 -23.63
CA MET A 205 38.66 9.90 -24.37
C MET A 205 37.98 10.87 -25.35
N LYS A 206 37.74 12.13 -24.94
CA LYS A 206 37.18 13.16 -25.81
C LYS A 206 38.14 13.52 -26.96
N MET A 207 39.45 13.60 -26.71
CA MET A 207 40.45 13.85 -27.74
C MET A 207 40.53 12.73 -28.80
N CYS A 208 40.25 11.48 -28.41
CA CYS A 208 40.14 10.34 -29.32
C CYS A 208 38.78 10.22 -30.04
N GLY A 209 37.87 11.20 -29.88
CA GLY A 209 36.58 11.25 -30.58
C GLY A 209 35.43 10.50 -29.88
N ALA A 210 35.53 10.23 -28.58
CA ALA A 210 34.42 9.63 -27.83
C ALA A 210 33.21 10.59 -27.77
N THR A 211 32.03 10.06 -28.10
CA THR A 211 30.77 10.81 -27.99
C THR A 211 30.39 11.08 -26.52
N ASN A 212 29.70 12.19 -26.24
CA ASN A 212 29.22 12.51 -24.89
C ASN A 212 28.41 11.38 -24.24
N GLY A 213 27.64 10.60 -25.01
CA GLY A 213 26.92 9.43 -24.49
C GLY A 213 27.84 8.32 -23.97
N PHE A 214 28.94 8.04 -24.68
CA PHE A 214 29.93 7.02 -24.30
C PHE A 214 30.60 7.35 -22.96
N VAL A 215 30.88 8.63 -22.70
CA VAL A 215 31.44 9.10 -21.42
C VAL A 215 30.43 9.02 -20.27
N ARG A 216 29.13 9.10 -20.58
CA ARG A 216 28.05 9.15 -19.57
C ARG A 216 27.58 7.78 -19.09
N TRP A 217 27.56 6.79 -19.98
CA TRP A 217 27.05 5.44 -19.70
C TRP A 217 27.65 4.74 -18.47
N PRO A 218 28.98 4.79 -18.19
CA PRO A 218 29.55 4.15 -17.01
C PRO A 218 28.90 4.61 -15.70
N PHE A 219 28.62 5.92 -15.58
CA PHE A 219 28.03 6.50 -14.39
C PHE A 219 26.53 6.21 -14.25
N VAL A 220 25.81 6.05 -15.37
CA VAL A 220 24.40 5.62 -15.35
C VAL A 220 24.32 4.17 -14.85
N VAL A 221 25.25 3.32 -15.31
CA VAL A 221 25.36 1.94 -14.84
C VAL A 221 25.76 1.89 -13.37
N GLU A 222 26.68 2.73 -12.92
CA GLU A 222 27.03 2.88 -11.51
C GLU A 222 25.81 3.24 -10.65
N GLY A 223 25.04 4.26 -11.05
CA GLY A 223 23.82 4.65 -10.33
C GLY A 223 22.77 3.54 -10.31
N PHE A 224 22.57 2.85 -11.44
CA PHE A 224 21.66 1.70 -11.52
C PHE A 224 22.09 0.57 -10.58
N VAL A 225 23.37 0.20 -10.57
CA VAL A 225 23.91 -0.84 -9.67
C VAL A 225 23.71 -0.45 -8.21
N LEU A 226 24.02 0.79 -7.83
CA LEU A 226 23.77 1.29 -6.46
C LEU A 226 22.28 1.22 -6.09
N GLY A 227 21.39 1.56 -7.03
CA GLY A 227 19.95 1.46 -6.87
C GLY A 227 19.46 0.02 -6.64
N VAL A 228 19.93 -0.92 -7.45
CA VAL A 228 19.59 -2.34 -7.33
C VAL A 228 20.14 -2.94 -6.05
N VAL A 229 21.39 -2.66 -5.69
CA VAL A 229 21.99 -3.14 -4.43
C VAL A 229 21.22 -2.57 -3.24
N GLY A 230 20.92 -1.27 -3.25
CA GLY A 230 20.11 -0.65 -2.21
C GLY A 230 18.71 -1.28 -2.09
N ALA A 231 18.07 -1.60 -3.21
CA ALA A 231 16.78 -2.28 -3.23
C ALA A 231 16.82 -3.69 -2.64
N LEU A 232 17.83 -4.49 -2.97
CA LEU A 232 18.00 -5.83 -2.41
C LEU A 232 18.25 -5.81 -0.91
N VAL A 233 19.12 -4.89 -0.45
CA VAL A 233 19.41 -4.69 0.98
C VAL A 233 18.14 -4.24 1.72
N ALA A 234 17.43 -3.24 1.17
CA ALA A 234 16.19 -2.73 1.74
C ALA A 234 15.12 -3.82 1.83
N PHE A 235 14.99 -4.65 0.79
CA PHE A 235 14.04 -5.76 0.77
C PHE A 235 14.33 -6.77 1.89
N GLY A 236 15.60 -7.17 2.05
CA GLY A 236 15.99 -8.09 3.11
C GLY A 236 15.73 -7.53 4.51
N LEU A 237 16.05 -6.25 4.73
CA LEU A 237 15.77 -5.56 5.98
C LEU A 237 14.27 -5.41 6.25
N GLN A 238 13.49 -5.04 5.23
CA GLN A 238 12.04 -4.91 5.31
C GLN A 238 11.38 -6.25 5.64
N TRP A 239 11.86 -7.33 5.03
CA TRP A 239 11.38 -8.68 5.31
C TRP A 239 11.64 -9.05 6.78
N GLY A 240 12.86 -8.84 7.27
CA GLY A 240 13.20 -9.09 8.68
C GLY A 240 12.38 -8.25 9.65
N LEU A 241 12.20 -6.96 9.36
CA LEU A 241 11.38 -6.05 10.15
C LEU A 241 9.92 -6.48 10.19
N TYR A 242 9.36 -6.85 9.04
CA TYR A 242 7.96 -7.30 8.95
C TYR A 242 7.74 -8.60 9.72
N GLN A 243 8.63 -9.59 9.57
CA GLN A 243 8.53 -10.85 10.32
C GLN A 243 8.63 -10.64 11.83
N PHE A 244 9.55 -9.79 12.28
CA PHE A 244 9.68 -9.45 13.70
C PHE A 244 8.38 -8.85 14.27
N ILE A 245 7.72 -7.96 13.51
CA ILE A 245 6.43 -7.37 13.91
C ILE A 245 5.33 -8.43 13.88
N TYR A 246 5.28 -9.25 12.82
CA TYR A 246 4.28 -10.30 12.64
C TYR A 246 4.29 -11.32 13.80
N ASP A 247 5.47 -11.82 14.14
CA ASP A 247 5.66 -12.75 15.27
C ASP A 247 5.27 -12.09 16.61
N GLY A 248 5.62 -10.81 16.78
CA GLY A 248 5.23 -10.04 17.97
C GLY A 248 3.72 -9.82 18.09
N VAL A 249 3.01 -9.62 16.97
CA VAL A 249 1.56 -9.44 16.96
C VAL A 249 0.85 -10.76 17.25
N ILE A 250 1.27 -11.86 16.65
CA ILE A 250 0.64 -13.18 16.88
C ILE A 250 0.89 -13.71 18.29
N ALA A 251 2.06 -13.41 18.88
CA ALA A 251 2.34 -13.78 20.26
C ALA A 251 1.40 -13.09 21.28
N ASN A 252 0.77 -11.98 20.90
CA ASN A 252 -0.21 -11.28 21.74
C ASN A 252 -1.63 -11.71 21.38
N ALA A 253 -2.29 -12.47 22.25
CA ALA A 253 -3.64 -12.98 22.03
C ALA A 253 -4.69 -11.89 21.68
N ALA A 254 -4.53 -10.68 22.23
CA ALA A 254 -5.40 -9.54 21.92
C ALA A 254 -5.17 -8.93 20.52
N LEU A 255 -3.98 -9.10 19.94
CA LEU A 255 -3.63 -8.56 18.62
C LEU A 255 -3.62 -9.65 17.53
N GLY A 256 -3.57 -10.94 17.91
CA GLY A 256 -3.63 -12.08 17.00
C GLY A 256 -4.97 -12.27 16.29
N MET A 257 -6.02 -11.54 16.71
CA MET A 257 -7.29 -11.43 15.98
C MET A 257 -7.18 -10.57 14.71
N PHE A 258 -6.12 -9.77 14.55
CA PHE A 258 -5.96 -8.96 13.35
C PHE A 258 -5.41 -9.79 12.17
N PRO A 259 -6.10 -9.82 11.02
CA PRO A 259 -5.68 -10.56 9.83
C PRO A 259 -4.46 -9.92 9.14
N LEU A 260 -3.27 -10.16 9.67
CA LEU A 260 -2.04 -9.74 8.99
C LEU A 260 -1.75 -10.62 7.79
N VAL A 261 -1.52 -10.01 6.63
CA VAL A 261 -1.21 -10.72 5.39
C VAL A 261 0.20 -11.33 5.50
N PRO A 262 0.37 -12.67 5.37
CA PRO A 262 1.70 -13.27 5.44
C PRO A 262 2.62 -12.70 4.36
N PHE A 263 3.84 -12.29 4.75
CA PHE A 263 4.82 -11.71 3.81
C PHE A 263 5.11 -12.66 2.63
N ARG A 264 5.02 -13.98 2.85
CA ARG A 264 5.21 -15.01 1.84
C ARG A 264 4.17 -14.97 0.70
N THR A 265 3.05 -14.31 0.88
CA THR A 265 2.06 -14.13 -0.19
C THR A 265 2.43 -12.94 -1.09
N ILE A 266 3.02 -11.90 -0.51
CA ILE A 266 3.25 -10.60 -1.18
C ILE A 266 4.71 -10.34 -1.56
N TRP A 267 5.66 -11.19 -1.17
CA TRP A 267 7.10 -10.94 -1.36
C TRP A 267 7.52 -10.70 -2.82
N THR A 268 6.88 -11.35 -3.80
CA THR A 268 7.21 -11.17 -5.23
C THR A 268 6.87 -9.77 -5.71
N GLN A 269 5.70 -9.27 -5.30
CA GLN A 269 5.23 -7.92 -5.61
C GLN A 269 6.12 -6.88 -4.92
N VAL A 270 6.41 -7.07 -3.63
CA VAL A 270 7.28 -6.17 -2.86
C VAL A 270 8.68 -6.12 -3.47
N LEU A 271 9.28 -7.27 -3.80
CA LEU A 271 10.59 -7.34 -4.44
C LEU A 271 10.58 -6.63 -5.81
N GLY A 272 9.55 -6.87 -6.62
CA GLY A 272 9.39 -6.23 -7.92
C GLY A 272 9.32 -4.71 -7.82
N VAL A 273 8.53 -4.18 -6.88
CA VAL A 273 8.41 -2.74 -6.62
C VAL A 273 9.72 -2.16 -6.11
N PHE A 274 10.39 -2.82 -5.16
CA PHE A 274 11.66 -2.35 -4.61
C PHE A 274 12.73 -2.26 -5.70
N LEU A 275 12.86 -3.30 -6.54
CA LEU A 275 13.80 -3.29 -7.67
C LEU A 275 13.45 -2.21 -8.69
N ALA A 276 12.17 -2.06 -9.05
CA ALA A 276 11.74 -1.06 -10.01
C ALA A 276 12.02 0.37 -9.51
N VAL A 277 11.64 0.68 -8.27
CA VAL A 277 11.83 2.00 -7.67
C VAL A 277 13.32 2.27 -7.39
N GLY A 278 14.06 1.31 -6.84
CA GLY A 278 15.50 1.46 -6.59
C GLY A 278 16.29 1.66 -7.89
N ALA A 279 15.98 0.89 -8.93
CA ALA A 279 16.56 1.07 -10.26
C ALA A 279 16.18 2.41 -10.89
N ALA A 280 14.94 2.87 -10.72
CA ALA A 280 14.50 4.17 -11.19
C ALA A 280 15.24 5.30 -10.49
N ILE A 281 15.31 5.29 -9.15
CA ILE A 281 16.04 6.30 -8.36
C ILE A 281 17.53 6.33 -8.76
N GLY A 282 18.17 5.16 -8.85
CA GLY A 282 19.58 5.05 -9.22
C GLY A 282 19.89 5.43 -10.67
N GLY A 283 19.10 4.91 -11.61
CA GLY A 283 19.30 5.10 -13.05
C GLY A 283 18.86 6.48 -13.55
N ILE A 284 17.66 6.94 -13.16
CA ILE A 284 17.19 8.28 -13.51
C ILE A 284 18.03 9.32 -12.78
N GLY A 285 18.36 9.09 -11.52
CA GLY A 285 19.11 10.06 -10.74
C GLY A 285 20.52 10.30 -11.24
N SER A 286 21.21 9.23 -11.65
CA SER A 286 22.52 9.34 -12.29
C SER A 286 22.45 10.01 -13.67
N GLY A 287 21.46 9.68 -14.49
CA GLY A 287 21.28 10.28 -15.81
C GLY A 287 20.96 11.78 -15.75
N PHE A 288 20.10 12.21 -14.82
CA PHE A 288 19.71 13.61 -14.67
C PHE A 288 20.87 14.47 -14.12
N ALA A 289 21.61 13.95 -13.13
CA ALA A 289 22.78 14.60 -12.57
C ALA A 289 23.85 14.88 -13.65
N ILE A 290 24.13 13.89 -14.48
CA ILE A 290 25.12 14.01 -15.55
C ILE A 290 24.72 15.00 -16.63
N ARG A 291 23.44 15.02 -17.02
CA ARG A 291 22.96 15.95 -18.04
C ARG A 291 23.16 17.40 -17.62
N LYS A 292 23.01 17.68 -16.31
CA LYS A 292 23.19 19.00 -15.72
C LYS A 292 24.67 19.41 -15.57
N PHE A 293 25.59 18.46 -15.37
CA PHE A 293 27.00 18.77 -15.06
C PHE A 293 28.00 18.55 -16.19
N LEU A 294 27.65 17.83 -17.25
CA LEU A 294 28.50 17.66 -18.45
C LEU A 294 28.22 18.70 -19.56
N HIS A 295 27.45 19.74 -19.28
CA HIS A 295 27.40 20.96 -20.12
C HIS A 295 28.50 21.94 -19.67
N VAL A 296 29.75 21.49 -19.80
CA VAL A 296 30.97 22.31 -19.92
C VAL A 296 31.86 21.64 -20.95
#